data_AF-A0A9E6VMF5-F1
#
_entry.id   AF-A0A9E6VMF5-F1
#
_cell.length_a   1.000
_cell.length_b   1.000
_cell.length_c   1.000
_cell.angle_alpha   90.00
_cell.angle_beta   90.00
_cell.angle_gamma   90.00
#
_symmetry.space_group_name_H-M   'P 1'
#
loop_
_entity.id
_entity.type
_entity.pdbx_description
1 polymer ?
#
loop_
_entity_poly.entity_id
_entity_poly.type
_entity_poly.pdbx_seq_one_letter_code
_entity_poly.pdbx_strand_id
1 'polypeptide(L)' 'MADDEHVKAYRSGGIRAVNDLVTKKFGIGSGLVHALESMENTGLWRIKWHYVHGTPEFGIVVEYLGDD' A
#
# COMPACT_ATOMS: atom_id res chain seq x y z
N MET A 1 12.03 6.31 -5.14
CA MET A 1 12.81 5.08 -4.84
C MET A 1 11.97 4.01 -4.15
N ALA A 2 11.01 4.34 -3.25
CA ALA A 2 10.10 3.35 -2.67
C ALA A 2 9.03 2.85 -3.67
N ASP A 3 8.45 3.76 -4.48
CA ASP A 3 7.48 3.40 -5.52
C ASP A 3 8.02 2.37 -6.52
N ASP A 4 9.29 2.47 -6.93
CA ASP A 4 9.94 1.50 -7.80
C ASP A 4 9.84 0.06 -7.28
N GLU A 5 9.93 -0.14 -5.96
CA GLU A 5 9.85 -1.47 -5.37
C GLU A 5 8.40 -1.99 -5.32
N HIS A 6 7.44 -1.11 -5.01
CA HIS A 6 6.02 -1.44 -5.06
C HIS A 6 5.55 -1.73 -6.49
N VAL A 7 6.00 -0.96 -7.48
CA VAL A 7 5.72 -1.18 -8.91
C VAL A 7 6.36 -2.49 -9.39
N LYS A 8 7.60 -2.80 -8.97
CA LYS A 8 8.24 -4.09 -9.29
C LYS A 8 7.47 -5.26 -8.68
N ALA A 9 7.01 -5.14 -7.44
CA ALA A 9 6.19 -6.17 -6.81
C ALA A 9 4.86 -6.35 -7.56
N TYR A 10 4.21 -5.25 -7.95
CA TYR A 10 3.00 -5.28 -8.77
C TYR A 10 3.21 -5.98 -10.12
N ARG A 11 4.30 -5.66 -10.83
CA ARG A 11 4.62 -6.32 -12.10
C ARG A 11 4.96 -7.81 -11.96
N SER A 12 5.43 -8.22 -10.79
CA SER A 12 5.81 -9.61 -10.49
C SER A 12 4.62 -10.48 -10.07
N GLY A 13 3.67 -9.92 -9.30
CA GLY A 13 2.57 -10.70 -8.71
C GLY A 13 1.30 -9.93 -8.39
N GLY A 14 1.11 -8.76 -9.02
CA GLY A 14 -0.07 -7.91 -8.88
C GLY A 14 -0.23 -7.32 -7.48
N ILE A 15 -1.45 -6.89 -7.17
CA ILE A 15 -1.82 -6.22 -5.91
C ILE A 15 -1.49 -7.07 -4.67
N ARG A 16 -1.60 -8.39 -4.79
CA ARG A 16 -1.26 -9.29 -3.67
C ARG A 16 0.22 -9.20 -3.30
N ALA A 17 1.11 -9.23 -4.27
CA ALA A 17 2.55 -9.13 -4.04
C ALA A 17 2.94 -7.78 -3.41
N VAL A 18 2.23 -6.70 -3.76
CA VAL A 18 2.43 -5.38 -3.12
C VAL A 18 2.01 -5.43 -1.65
N ASN A 19 0.83 -5.94 -1.33
CA ASN A 19 0.36 -6.05 0.05
C ASN A 19 1.27 -6.95 0.90
N ASP A 20 1.72 -8.09 0.35
CA ASP A 20 2.69 -8.98 1.01
C ASP A 20 4.02 -8.24 1.27
N LEU A 21 4.53 -7.47 0.31
CA LEU A 21 5.75 -6.69 0.45
C LEU A 21 5.64 -5.63 1.57
N VAL A 22 4.57 -4.83 1.56
CA VAL A 22 4.36 -3.76 2.53
C VAL A 22 4.17 -4.36 3.93
N THR A 23 3.35 -5.40 4.07
CA THR A 23 3.15 -6.10 5.35
C THR A 23 4.45 -6.72 5.86
N LYS A 24 5.29 -7.28 4.98
CA LYS A 24 6.59 -7.84 5.38
C LYS A 24 7.58 -6.76 5.82
N LYS A 25 7.55 -5.58 5.22
CA LYS A 25 8.46 -4.46 5.55
C LYS A 25 8.07 -3.71 6.82
N PHE A 26 6.78 -3.42 6.98
CA PHE A 26 6.30 -2.53 8.03
C PHE A 26 5.53 -3.26 9.14
N GLY A 27 5.29 -4.57 8.97
CA GLY A 27 4.51 -5.36 9.91
C GLY A 27 3.02 -4.99 9.87
N ILE A 28 2.38 -5.12 11.03
CA ILE A 28 0.97 -4.77 11.24
C ILE A 28 0.97 -3.62 12.25
N GLY A 29 0.27 -2.51 11.96
CA GLY A 29 0.13 -1.36 12.87
C GLY A 29 0.44 -0.02 12.21
N SER A 30 0.84 0.97 13.02
CA SER A 30 1.03 2.37 12.58
C SER A 30 2.07 2.54 11.47
N GLY A 31 3.12 1.72 11.46
CA GLY A 31 4.12 1.74 10.37
C GLY A 31 3.54 1.34 9.01
N LEU A 32 2.62 0.36 9.00
CA LEU A 32 1.91 -0.06 7.80
C LEU A 32 0.98 1.05 7.30
N VAL A 33 0.23 1.66 8.21
CA VAL A 33 -0.66 2.80 7.89
C VAL A 33 0.14 3.94 7.26
N HIS A 34 1.24 4.35 7.88
CA HIS A 34 2.05 5.45 7.34
C HIS A 34 2.65 5.14 5.95
N ALA A 35 3.08 3.90 5.73
CA ALA A 35 3.58 3.46 4.43
C ALA A 35 2.48 3.51 3.36
N LEU A 36 1.29 3.01 3.67
CA LEU A 36 0.15 3.02 2.75
C LEU A 36 -0.37 4.45 2.49
N GLU A 37 -0.36 5.34 3.49
CA GLU A 37 -0.65 6.77 3.30
C GLU A 37 0.35 7.40 2.34
N SER A 38 1.64 7.10 2.49
CA SER A 38 2.67 7.59 1.57
C SER A 38 2.47 7.06 0.15
N MET A 39 2.02 5.81 -0.01
CA MET A 39 1.70 5.23 -1.32
C MET A 39 0.45 5.86 -1.94
N GLU A 40 -0.60 6.11 -1.16
CA GLU A 40 -1.81 6.80 -1.64
C GLU A 40 -1.50 8.23 -2.08
N ASN A 41 -0.61 8.91 -1.35
CA ASN A 41 -0.19 10.28 -1.66
C ASN A 41 0.58 10.40 -2.99
N THR A 42 1.22 9.32 -3.47
CA THR A 42 1.85 9.35 -4.81
C THR A 42 0.82 9.40 -5.93
N GLY A 43 -0.46 9.14 -5.64
CA GLY A 43 -1.55 9.11 -6.63
C GLY A 43 -1.52 7.88 -7.53
N LEU A 44 -0.51 7.02 -7.39
CA LEU A 44 -0.33 5.81 -8.19
C LEU A 44 -1.04 4.59 -7.60
N TRP A 45 -1.49 4.67 -6.35
CA TRP A 45 -2.05 3.53 -5.63
C TRP A 45 -3.37 3.91 -4.99
N ARG A 46 -4.35 3.02 -5.12
CA ARG A 46 -5.61 3.13 -4.40
C ARG A 46 -5.57 2.25 -3.16
N ILE A 47 -5.81 2.84 -1.99
CA ILE A 47 -5.84 2.11 -0.72
C ILE A 47 -7.28 1.99 -0.23
N LYS A 48 -7.65 0.81 0.26
CA LYS A 48 -8.88 0.61 1.00
C LYS A 48 -8.55 0.62 2.48
N TRP A 49 -9.00 1.67 3.15
CA TRP A 49 -8.78 1.88 4.58
C TRP A 49 -9.86 1.22 5.44
N HIS A 50 -9.43 0.67 6.57
CA HIS A 50 -10.29 0.27 7.66
C HIS A 50 -10.10 1.25 8.82
N TYR A 51 -11.17 1.95 9.19
CA TYR A 51 -11.16 2.96 10.23
C TYR A 51 -11.79 2.43 11.52
N VAL A 52 -11.11 2.66 12.63
CA VAL A 52 -11.62 2.38 13.98
C VAL A 52 -11.62 3.69 14.75
N HIS A 53 -12.78 4.06 15.30
CA HIS A 53 -12.97 5.35 15.99
C HIS A 53 -12.51 6.59 15.19
N GLY A 54 -12.62 6.55 13.86
CA GLY A 54 -12.24 7.66 12.97
C GLY A 54 -10.75 7.73 12.64
N THR A 55 -9.93 6.78 13.11
CA THR A 55 -8.51 6.66 12.80
C THR A 55 -8.26 5.44 11.91
N PRO A 56 -7.45 5.53 10.85
CA PRO A 56 -7.08 4.37 10.04
C PRO A 56 -6.25 3.39 10.89
N GLU A 57 -6.80 2.20 11.13
CA GLU A 57 -6.11 1.14 11.89
C GLU A 57 -5.38 0.18 10.93
N PHE A 58 -5.92 0.01 9.73
CA PHE A 58 -5.40 -0.91 8.72
C PHE A 58 -5.75 -0.42 7.32
N GLY A 59 -4.95 -0.81 6.33
CA GLY A 59 -5.22 -0.53 4.92
C GLY A 59 -4.68 -1.64 4.02
N ILE A 60 -5.26 -1.76 2.84
CA ILE A 60 -4.75 -2.64 1.78
C ILE A 60 -4.73 -1.90 0.45
N VAL A 61 -3.68 -2.14 -0.34
CA VAL A 61 -3.66 -1.71 -1.74
C VAL A 61 -4.73 -2.51 -2.48
N VAL A 62 -5.57 -1.83 -3.26
CA VAL A 62 -6.62 -2.47 -4.07
C VAL A 62 -6.42 -2.26 -5.57
N GLU A 63 -5.73 -1.20 -5.97
CA GLU A 63 -5.56 -0.86 -7.38
C GLU A 63 -4.26 -0.08 -7.63
N TYR A 64 -3.68 -0.27 -8.81
CA TYR A 64 -2.58 0.55 -9.32
C TYR A 64 -3.11 1.48 -10.41
N LEU A 65 -2.93 2.78 -10.22
CA LEU A 65 -3.44 3.87 -11.06
C LEU A 65 -2.37 4.44 -12.01
N GLY A 66 -1.13 3.93 -11.94
CA GLY A 66 0.01 4.48 -12.69
C GLY A 66 0.27 3.88 -14.06
N ASP A 67 -0.61 3.00 -14.56
CA ASP A 67 -0.47 2.31 -15.86
C ASP A 67 -1.43 2.89 -16.93
N ASP A 68 -1.74 4.19 -16.86
CA ASP A 68 -2.49 4.93 -17.90
C ASP A 68 -1.52 5.77 -18.77
#